data_AF-A0A380G0X8-F1
#
_entry.id   AF-A0A380G0X8-F1
#
_cell.length_a   1.000
_cell.length_b   1.000
_cell.length_c   1.000
_cell.angle_alpha   90.00
_cell.angle_beta   90.00
_cell.angle_gamma   90.00
#
_symmetry.space_group_name_H-M   'P 1'
#
loop_
_entity.id
_entity.type
_entity.pdbx_description
1 polymer ?
#
loop_
_entity_poly.entity_id
_entity_poly.type
_entity_poly.pdbx_seq_one_letter_code
_entity_poly.pdbx_strand_id
1 'polypeptide(L)' 'MTFYDFVIGFINDDTPLGSLANYIVNDHDFPKHEHNNKAIRAYVMSNYVDHQLIESANRAISLYKLI' A
#
# COMPACT_ATOMS: atom_id res chain seq x y z
N MET A 1 -9.20 -5.35 -9.59
CA MET A 1 -8.98 -4.64 -8.32
C MET A 1 -7.49 -4.40 -8.22
N THR A 2 -7.03 -3.16 -8.21
CA THR A 2 -5.61 -2.84 -8.06
C THR A 2 -5.19 -2.97 -6.59
N PHE A 3 -3.89 -2.90 -6.33
CA PHE A 3 -3.40 -2.82 -4.95
C PHE A 3 -3.95 -1.57 -4.23
N TYR A 4 -4.09 -0.46 -4.95
CA TYR A 4 -4.67 0.76 -4.41
C TYR A 4 -6.12 0.53 -3.96
N ASP A 5 -6.97 -0.04 -4.83
CA ASP A 5 -8.37 -0.34 -4.52
C ASP A 5 -8.51 -1.23 -3.27
N PHE A 6 -7.59 -2.19 -3.11
CA PHE A 6 -7.54 -3.06 -1.94
C PHE A 6 -7.19 -2.28 -0.66
N VAL A 7 -6.16 -1.44 -0.70
CA VAL A 7 -5.67 -0.73 0.50
C VAL A 7 -6.60 0.40 0.92
N ILE A 8 -7.23 1.14 -0.01
CA ILE A 8 -8.14 2.23 0.36
C ILE A 8 -9.37 1.75 1.15
N GLY A 9 -9.72 0.46 1.06
CA GLY A 9 -10.77 -0.14 1.88
C GLY A 9 -10.51 -0.02 3.39
N PHE A 10 -9.25 0.14 3.80
CA PHE A 10 -8.82 0.26 5.19
C PHE A 10 -8.63 1.71 5.65
N ILE A 11 -8.95 2.74 4.84
CA ILE A 11 -8.61 4.15 5.14
C ILE A 11 -9.16 4.68 6.48
N ASN A 12 -10.28 4.13 6.95
CA ASN A 12 -10.91 4.51 8.23
C ASN A 12 -10.57 3.55 9.38
N ASP A 13 -9.69 2.57 9.16
CA ASP A 13 -9.31 1.61 10.18
C ASP A 13 -8.16 2.16 11.03
N ASP A 14 -8.28 2.02 12.35
CA ASP A 14 -7.21 2.34 13.30
C ASP A 14 -6.19 1.18 13.39
N THR A 15 -5.68 0.78 12.23
CA THR A 15 -4.70 -0.31 12.08
C THR A 15 -3.52 0.16 11.23
N PRO A 16 -2.38 -0.55 11.22
CA PRO A 16 -1.26 -0.20 10.35
C PRO A 16 -1.62 -0.17 8.86
N LEU A 17 -2.61 -0.96 8.43
CA LEU A 17 -3.15 -0.91 7.06
C LEU A 17 -3.92 0.38 6.78
N GLY A 18 -4.65 0.91 7.78
CA GLY A 18 -5.34 2.19 7.65
C GLY A 18 -4.40 3.39 7.67
N SER A 19 -3.32 3.34 8.47
CA SER A 19 -2.23 4.33 8.39
C SER A 19 -1.58 4.31 7.01
N LEU A 20 -1.32 3.12 6.45
CA LEU A 20 -0.83 2.98 5.08
C LEU A 20 -1.80 3.54 4.04
N ALA A 21 -3.10 3.25 4.18
CA ALA A 21 -4.13 3.73 3.27
C ALA A 21 -4.22 5.26 3.26
N ASN A 22 -4.21 5.88 4.45
CA ASN A 22 -4.15 7.34 4.57
C ASN A 22 -2.89 7.89 3.91
N TYR A 23 -1.74 7.25 4.08
CA TYR A 23 -0.49 7.68 3.44
C TYR A 23 -0.57 7.61 1.90
N ILE A 24 -1.00 6.47 1.36
CA ILE A 24 -1.14 6.23 -0.09
C ILE A 24 -2.15 7.20 -0.73
N VAL A 25 -3.23 7.55 -0.03
CA VAL A 25 -4.24 8.50 -0.54
C VAL A 25 -3.67 9.91 -0.69
N ASN A 26 -2.75 10.30 0.21
CA ASN A 26 -2.04 11.57 0.15
C ASN A 26 -0.84 11.55 -0.82
N ASP A 27 -0.42 10.37 -1.28
CA ASP A 27 0.65 10.18 -2.27
C ASP A 27 0.08 10.28 -3.69
N HIS A 28 0.27 11.45 -4.32
CA HIS A 28 -0.21 11.71 -5.68
C HIS A 28 0.54 10.92 -6.75
N ASP A 29 1.78 10.52 -6.48
CA ASP A 29 2.65 9.79 -7.40
C ASP A 29 2.47 8.27 -7.28
N PHE A 30 1.71 7.82 -6.27
CA PHE A 30 1.44 6.41 -6.07
C PHE A 30 0.81 5.78 -7.32
N PRO A 31 1.32 4.65 -7.83
CA PRO A 31 0.83 4.04 -9.06
C PRO A 31 -0.52 3.31 -8.83
N LYS A 32 -1.62 4.06 -8.84
CA LYS A 32 -2.98 3.58 -8.52
C LYS A 32 -3.51 2.49 -9.46
N HIS A 33 -3.03 2.46 -10.70
CA HIS A 33 -3.44 1.52 -11.74
C HIS A 33 -2.48 0.34 -11.92
N GLU A 34 -1.43 0.25 -11.09
CA GLU A 34 -0.46 -0.83 -11.19
C GLU A 34 -1.00 -2.12 -10.54
N HIS A 35 -0.83 -3.22 -11.26
CA HIS A 35 -1.29 -4.55 -10.87
C HIS A 35 -0.10 -5.46 -10.47
N ASN A 36 1.12 -5.06 -10.83
CA ASN A 36 2.32 -5.80 -10.51
C ASN A 36 2.78 -5.52 -9.09
N ASN A 37 2.55 -6.50 -8.21
CA ASN A 37 3.00 -6.50 -6.82
C ASN A 37 4.51 -6.22 -6.65
N LYS A 38 5.36 -6.62 -7.60
CA LYS A 38 6.80 -6.31 -7.54
C LYS A 38 7.07 -4.82 -7.80
N ALA A 39 6.34 -4.20 -8.71
CA ALA A 39 6.45 -2.78 -9.01
C ALA A 39 5.97 -1.93 -7.83
N ILE A 40 4.82 -2.27 -7.24
CA ILE A 40 4.32 -1.63 -6.01
C ILE A 40 5.36 -1.76 -4.88
N ARG A 41 5.90 -2.96 -4.66
CA ARG A 41 6.90 -3.18 -3.61
C ARG A 41 8.15 -2.34 -3.84
N ALA A 42 8.65 -2.27 -5.07
CA ALA A 42 9.79 -1.45 -5.41
C ALA A 42 9.51 0.04 -5.15
N TYR A 43 8.32 0.52 -5.56
CA TYR A 43 7.90 1.90 -5.30
C TYR A 43 7.90 2.22 -3.80
N VAL A 44 7.27 1.38 -2.98
CA VAL A 44 7.20 1.60 -1.53
C VAL A 44 8.60 1.56 -0.90
N MET A 45 9.45 0.62 -1.28
CA MET A 45 10.82 0.55 -0.75
C MET A 45 11.71 1.73 -1.16
N SER A 46 11.42 2.38 -2.30
CA SER A 46 12.21 3.51 -2.79
C SER A 46 11.68 4.87 -2.33
N ASN A 47 10.36 5.01 -2.13
CA ASN A 47 9.74 6.30 -1.81
C ASN A 47 9.39 6.45 -0.33
N TYR A 48 9.17 5.35 0.40
CA TYR A 48 8.74 5.44 1.79
C TYR A 48 9.97 5.34 2.69
N VAL A 49 10.11 6.31 3.59
CA VAL A 49 11.23 6.35 4.55
C VAL A 49 10.87 5.64 5.86
N ASP A 50 9.57 5.56 6.17
CA ASP A 50 9.08 4.94 7.39
C ASP A 50 9.06 3.41 7.25
N HIS A 51 9.83 2.75 8.11
CA HIS A 51 9.91 1.31 8.20
C HIS A 51 8.55 0.66 8.52
N GLN A 52 7.71 1.30 9.34
CA GLN A 52 6.38 0.78 9.66
C GLN A 52 5.44 0.82 8.45
N LEU A 53 5.53 1.87 7.62
CA LEU A 53 4.76 1.94 6.37
C LEU A 53 5.24 0.88 5.37
N ILE A 54 6.56 0.68 5.25
CA ILE A 54 7.13 -0.36 4.39
C ILE A 54 6.67 -1.76 4.85
N GLU A 55 6.71 -2.05 6.16
CA GLU A 55 6.23 -3.32 6.69
C GLU A 55 4.73 -3.52 6.46
N SER A 56 3.93 -2.47 6.71
CA SER A 56 2.49 -2.49 6.48
C SER A 56 2.16 -2.73 5.00
N ALA A 57 2.89 -2.10 4.09
CA ALA A 57 2.76 -2.32 2.65
C ALA A 57 3.16 -3.75 2.25
N ASN A 58 4.27 -4.27 2.77
CA ASN A 58 4.67 -5.66 2.50
C ASN A 58 3.62 -6.67 3.01
N ARG A 59 3.00 -6.40 4.18
CA ARG A 59 1.88 -7.20 4.70
C ARG A 59 0.66 -7.09 3.78
N ALA A 60 0.26 -5.88 3.39
CA ALA A 60 -0.83 -5.65 2.45
C ALA A 60 -0.61 -6.39 1.12
N ILE A 61 0.60 -6.33 0.55
CA ILE A 61 0.95 -7.03 -0.69
C ILE A 61 0.84 -8.54 -0.51
N SER A 62 1.22 -9.07 0.66
CA SER A 62 1.11 -10.49 0.97
C SER A 62 -0.35 -10.93 1.10
N LEU A 63 -1.21 -10.09 1.69
CA LEU A 63 -2.66 -10.33 1.77
C LEU A 63 -3.32 -10.25 0.39
N TYR A 64 -2.97 -9.25 -0.42
CA TYR A 64 -3.52 -9.06 -1.76
C TYR A 64 -3.19 -10.23 -2.71
N LYS A 65 -2.05 -10.91 -2.54
CA LYS A 65 -1.71 -12.13 -3.31
C LYS A 65 -2.64 -13.32 -3.04
N LEU A 66 -3.39 -13.31 -1.93
CA LEU A 66 -4.28 -14.41 -1.53
C LEU A 66 -5.69 -14.25 -2.11
N ILE A 67 -5.95 -13.15 -2.81
CA ILE A 67 -7.24 -12.75 -3.38
C ILE A 67 -7.15 -12.84 -4.90
#